data_AF-A0A1Y5RUH7-F1
#
_entry.id   AF-A0A1Y5RUH7-F1
#
_cell.length_a   1.000
_cell.length_b   1.000
_cell.length_c   1.000
_cell.angle_alpha   90.00
_cell.angle_beta   90.00
_cell.angle_gamma   90.00
#
_symmetry.space_group_name_H-M   'P 1'
#
loop_
_entity.id
_entity.type
_entity.pdbx_description
1 polymer ?
#
loop_
_entity_poly.entity_id
_entity_poly.type
_entity_poly.pdbx_seq_one_letter_code
_entity_poly.pdbx_strand_id
1 'polypeptide(L)' 'MDIWFYVGIGLILWAIKDLLMGYTYLWEPVVRDEDPWTYWTVLLVWFVIGAGTVIWSLGYV' A
#
# COMPACT_ATOMS: atom_id res chain seq x y z
N MET A 1 7.51 17.70 -8.86
CA MET A 1 7.19 16.36 -8.32
C MET A 1 8.16 15.39 -8.93
N ASP A 2 8.91 14.68 -8.11
CA ASP A 2 9.86 13.67 -8.56
C ASP A 2 9.13 12.38 -8.95
N ILE A 3 9.86 11.40 -9.49
CA ILE A 3 9.29 10.11 -9.87
C ILE A 3 8.69 9.37 -8.65
N TRP A 4 9.28 9.55 -7.47
CA TRP A 4 8.83 8.93 -6.23
C TRP A 4 7.47 9.43 -5.77
N PHE A 5 7.11 10.69 -6.03
CA PHE A 5 5.76 11.21 -5.82
C PHE A 5 4.70 10.34 -6.50
N TYR A 6 4.90 10.07 -7.79
CA TYR A 6 3.97 9.31 -8.60
C TYR A 6 3.95 7.82 -8.21
N VAL A 7 5.11 7.26 -7.84
CA VAL A 7 5.21 5.90 -7.29
C VAL A 7 4.42 5.79 -5.98
N GLY A 8 4.56 6.76 -5.07
CA GLY A 8 3.82 6.78 -3.81
C GLY A 8 2.30 6.85 -4.02
N ILE A 9 1.84 7.69 -4.95
CA ILE A 9 0.42 7.72 -5.35
C ILE A 9 -0.02 6.38 -5.94
N GLY A 10 0.79 5.77 -6.80
CA GLY A 10 0.52 4.45 -7.39
C GLY A 10 0.37 3.37 -6.32
N LEU A 11 1.24 3.35 -5.31
CA LEU A 11 1.17 2.42 -4.18
C LEU A 11 -0.09 2.62 -3.35
N ILE A 12 -0.49 3.87 -3.08
CA ILE A 12 -1.73 4.17 -2.36
C ILE A 12 -2.94 3.69 -3.15
N LEU A 13 -3.01 3.99 -4.46
CA LEU A 13 -4.09 3.52 -5.33
C LEU A 13 -4.14 2.00 -5.41
N TRP A 14 -2.98 1.34 -5.43
CA TRP A 14 -2.90 -0.11 -5.39
C TRP A 14 -3.43 -0.67 -4.05
N ALA A 15 -2.99 -0.13 -2.91
CA ALA A 15 -3.51 -0.53 -1.60
C ALA A 15 -5.03 -0.31 -1.49
N ILE A 16 -5.58 0.78 -2.05
CA ILE A 16 -7.03 1.00 -2.10
C ILE A 16 -7.71 -0.08 -2.96
N LYS A 17 -7.16 -0.41 -4.12
CA LYS A 17 -7.69 -1.48 -4.99
C LYS A 17 -7.68 -2.83 -4.27
N ASP A 18 -6.60 -3.17 -3.56
CA ASP A 18 -6.49 -4.39 -2.77
C ASP A 18 -7.54 -4.42 -1.64
N LEU A 19 -7.78 -3.28 -0.98
CA LEU A 19 -8.84 -3.12 0.01
C LEU A 19 -10.23 -3.41 -0.56
N LEU A 20 -10.51 -2.94 -1.79
CA LEU A 20 -11.79 -3.17 -2.46
C LEU A 20 -11.96 -4.62 -2.93
N MET A 21 -10.88 -5.28 -3.34
CA MET A 21 -10.92 -6.67 -3.80
C MET A 21 -10.90 -7.70 -2.67
N GLY A 22 -10.45 -7.32 -1.46
CA GLY A 22 -10.40 -8.21 -0.30
C GLY A 22 -9.23 -9.19 -0.32
N TYR A 23 -8.24 -8.97 -1.18
CA TYR A 23 -6.96 -9.67 -1.17
C TYR A 23 -5.82 -8.68 -1.47
N THR A 24 -4.64 -8.96 -0.93
CA THR A 24 -3.43 -8.17 -1.17
C THR A 24 -2.29 -9.07 -1.63
N TYR A 25 -1.27 -8.49 -2.27
CA TYR A 25 -0.14 -9.25 -2.80
C TYR A 25 1.15 -8.86 -2.07
N LEU A 26 1.84 -9.86 -1.52
CA LEU A 26 3.14 -9.67 -0.87
C LEU A 26 4.22 -10.50 -1.60
N TRP A 27 4.17 -11.82 -1.45
CA TRP A 27 4.88 -12.82 -2.26
C TRP A 27 3.90 -13.83 -2.87
N GLU A 28 2.78 -14.03 -2.18
CA GLU A 28 1.61 -14.77 -2.59
C GLU A 28 0.36 -13.91 -2.35
N PRO A 29 -0.79 -14.22 -2.97
CA PRO A 29 -2.03 -13.55 -2.65
C PRO A 29 -2.49 -13.89 -1.23
N VAL A 30 -2.64 -12.86 -0.39
CA VAL A 30 -3.18 -12.98 0.97
C VAL A 30 -4.63 -12.53 0.94
N VAL A 31 -5.55 -13.46 1.19
CA VAL A 31 -7.00 -13.21 1.16
C VAL A 31 -7.48 -12.90 2.57
N ARG A 32 -8.29 -11.84 2.72
CA ARG A 32 -8.84 -11.40 4.01
C ARG A 32 -9.62 -12.49 4.74
N ASP A 33 -10.32 -13.34 4.01
CA ASP A 33 -11.20 -14.37 4.58
C ASP A 33 -10.42 -15.61 5.07
N GLU A 34 -9.19 -15.82 4.58
CA GLU A 34 -8.33 -16.95 4.97
C GLU A 34 -7.34 -16.55 6.07
N ASP A 35 -6.64 -15.43 5.90
CA ASP A 35 -5.70 -14.89 6.89
C ASP A 35 -5.91 -13.37 7.08
N PRO A 36 -6.90 -12.99 7.91
CA PRO A 36 -7.25 -11.59 8.11
C PRO A 36 -6.11 -10.79 8.75
N TRP A 37 -5.34 -11.38 9.67
CA TRP A 37 -4.28 -10.67 10.39
C TRP A 37 -3.14 -10.30 9.45
N THR A 38 -2.69 -11.25 8.64
CA THR A 38 -1.65 -10.99 7.64
C THR A 38 -2.16 -10.01 6.59
N TYR A 39 -3.40 -10.17 6.12
CA TYR A 39 -4.02 -9.25 5.16
C TYR A 39 -3.99 -7.79 5.65
N TRP A 40 -4.49 -7.52 6.86
CA TRP A 40 -4.55 -6.16 7.39
C TRP A 40 -3.16 -5.58 7.66
N THR A 41 -2.22 -6.41 8.09
CA THR A 41 -0.83 -5.99 8.34
C THR A 41 -0.15 -5.58 7.03
N VAL A 42 -0.25 -6.42 5.99
CA VAL A 42 0.33 -6.14 4.68
C VAL A 42 -0.30 -4.91 4.04
N LEU A 43 -1.63 -4.80 4.11
CA LEU A 43 -2.34 -3.65 3.59
C LEU A 43 -1.88 -2.35 4.28
N LEU A 44 -1.75 -2.37 5.60
CA LEU A 44 -1.26 -1.23 6.37
C LEU A 44 0.17 -0.87 5.96
N VAL A 45 1.06 -1.85 5.80
CA VAL A 45 2.43 -1.63 5.35
C VAL A 45 2.45 -0.96 3.98
N TRP A 46 1.63 -1.41 3.03
CA TRP A 46 1.53 -0.77 1.72
C TRP A 46 1.06 0.69 1.79
N PHE A 47 0.05 0.97 2.64
CA PHE A 47 -0.39 2.34 2.88
C PHE A 47 0.70 3.21 3.52
N VAL A 48 1.44 2.69 4.50
CA VAL A 48 2.53 3.43 5.17
C VAL A 48 3.68 3.71 4.20
N ILE A 49 4.07 2.74 3.37
CA ILE A 49 5.12 2.93 2.37
C ILE A 49 4.68 3.96 1.33
N GLY A 50 3.45 3.83 0.80
CA GLY A 50 2.91 4.77 -0.18
C GLY A 50 2.81 6.19 0.38
N ALA A 51 2.21 6.35 1.56
CA ALA A 51 2.08 7.64 2.24
C ALA A 51 3.45 8.24 2.60
N GLY A 52 4.37 7.44 3.15
CA GLY A 52 5.72 7.86 3.50
C GLY A 52 6.50 8.33 2.27
N THR A 53 6.38 7.63 1.15
CA THR A 53 7.02 8.03 -0.11
C THR A 53 6.48 9.37 -0.63
N VAL A 54 5.16 9.58 -0.56
CA VAL A 54 4.55 10.87 -0.94
C VAL A 54 5.01 11.99 -0.01
N ILE A 55 5.02 11.75 1.31
CA ILE A 55 5.42 12.74 2.32
C ILE A 55 6.90 13.12 2.16
N TRP A 56 7.78 12.14 1.96
CA TRP A 56 9.20 12.37 1.65
C TRP A 56 9.35 13.22 0.39
N SER A 57 8.69 12.83 -0.70
CA SER A 57 8.77 13.53 -1.98
C SER A 57 8.31 15.00 -1.88
N LEU A 58 7.35 15.28 -0.99
CA LEU A 58 6.88 16.63 -0.70
C LEU A 58 7.83 17.45 0.20
N GLY A 59 8.90 16.82 0.71
CA GLY A 59 9.93 17.47 1.53
C GLY A 59 9.53 17.68 3.00
N TYR A 60 8.54 16.93 3.49
CA TYR A 60 8.09 17.02 4.89
C TYR A 60 8.91 16.14 5.86
N VAL A 61 9.68 15.18 5.33
CA VAL A 61 10.57 14.25 6.05
C VAL A 61 11.82 14.07 5.20
#